data_AF-A0A496QJ00-F1
#
_entry.id   AF-A0A496QJ00-F1
#
_cell.length_a   1.000
_cell.length_b   1.000
_cell.length_c   1.000
_cell.angle_alpha   90.00
_cell.angle_beta   90.00
_cell.angle_gamma   90.00
#
_symmetry.space_group_name_H-M   'P 1'
#
loop_
_entity.id
_entity.type
_entity.pdbx_description
1 polymer ?
#
loop_
_entity_poly.entity_id
_entity_poly.type
_entity_poly.pdbx_seq_one_letter_code
_entity_poly.pdbx_strand_id
1 'polypeptide(L)'
;MTNLEKLRVLLPHWITHNREHITEIDRWAKLFEDSDNVQVKEALKKAISATEQVTKKLQHALDLAGGPIESHEPYGHHHGHGHTHHEHGKD
;
A
#
# COMPACT_ATOMS: atom_id res chain seq x y z
N MET A 1 -5.55 13.44 19.00
CA MET A 1 -5.62 12.02 18.63
C MET A 1 -4.97 11.16 19.70
N THR A 2 -5.70 10.19 20.24
CA THR A 2 -5.23 9.10 21.10
C THR A 2 -4.35 8.12 20.31
N ASN A 3 -3.61 7.25 21.00
CA ASN A 3 -2.84 6.19 20.34
C ASN A 3 -3.75 5.23 19.54
N LEU A 4 -4.97 4.97 20.03
CA LEU A 4 -5.94 4.14 19.33
C LEU A 4 -6.40 4.82 18.02
N GLU A 5 -6.67 6.13 18.05
CA GLU A 5 -7.04 6.89 16.84
C GLU A 5 -5.90 6.92 15.82
N LYS A 6 -4.65 7.08 16.27
CA LYS A 6 -3.47 6.98 15.38
C LYS A 6 -3.37 5.61 14.72
N LEU A 7 -3.62 4.53 15.46
CA LEU A 7 -3.62 3.18 14.90
C LEU A 7 -4.72 2.99 13.84
N ARG A 8 -5.91 3.55 14.06
CA ARG A 8 -7.01 3.48 13.08
C ARG A 8 -6.70 4.22 11.77
N VAL A 9 -5.75 5.17 11.77
CA VAL A 9 -5.22 5.83 10.57
C VAL A 9 -4.11 5.00 9.92
N LEU A 10 -3.20 4.44 10.72
CA LEU A 10 -2.03 3.72 10.20
C LEU A 10 -2.35 2.31 9.68
N LEU A 11 -3.24 1.57 10.36
CA LEU A 11 -3.57 0.19 10.01
C LEU A 11 -4.10 0.05 8.56
N PRO A 12 -5.04 0.88 8.08
CA PRO A 12 -5.47 0.85 6.67
C PRO A 12 -4.31 1.09 5.68
N HIS A 13 -3.40 2.00 6.01
CA HIS A 13 -2.23 2.30 5.18
C HIS A 13 -1.29 1.09 5.08
N TRP A 14 -0.93 0.47 6.21
CA TRP A 14 -0.08 -0.73 6.20
C TRP A 14 -0.73 -1.93 5.51
N ILE A 15 -2.04 -2.13 5.67
CA ILE A 15 -2.78 -3.17 4.95
C ILE A 15 -2.68 -2.95 3.44
N THR A 16 -2.84 -1.70 2.99
CA THR A 16 -2.72 -1.34 1.57
C THR A 16 -1.31 -1.59 1.06
N HIS A 17 -0.30 -1.14 1.80
CA HIS A 17 1.09 -1.31 1.44
C HIS A 17 1.51 -2.79 1.36
N ASN A 18 1.03 -3.63 2.27
CA ASN A 18 1.26 -5.07 2.21
C ASN A 18 0.68 -5.70 0.94
N ARG A 19 -0.47 -5.23 0.45
CA ARG A 19 -1.07 -5.71 -0.82
C ARG A 19 -0.23 -5.29 -2.04
N GLU A 20 0.36 -4.09 -2.00
CA GLU A 20 1.31 -3.63 -3.02
C GLU A 20 2.56 -4.53 -3.04
N HIS A 21 3.12 -4.83 -1.87
CA HIS A 21 4.23 -5.79 -1.75
C HIS A 21 3.88 -7.17 -2.28
N ILE A 22 2.72 -7.72 -1.91
CA ILE A 22 2.25 -9.02 -2.42
C ILE A 22 2.21 -9.00 -3.95
N THR A 23 1.62 -7.95 -4.53
CA THR A 23 1.48 -7.81 -5.99
C THR A 23 2.84 -7.77 -6.68
N GLU A 24 3.78 -7.00 -6.14
CA GLU A 24 5.11 -6.87 -6.73
C GLU A 24 5.92 -8.17 -6.59
N ILE A 25 5.91 -8.80 -5.41
CA ILE A 25 6.59 -10.07 -5.18
C ILE A 25 6.03 -11.17 -6.10
N ASP A 26 4.71 -11.20 -6.34
CA ASP A 26 4.07 -12.15 -7.25
C ASP A 26 4.53 -11.95 -8.70
N ARG A 27 4.65 -10.70 -9.16
CA ARG A 27 5.21 -10.40 -10.49
C ARG A 27 6.62 -10.98 -10.64
N TRP A 28 7.47 -10.79 -9.64
CA TRP A 28 8.82 -11.36 -9.65
C TRP A 28 8.82 -12.88 -9.61
N ALA A 29 7.98 -13.49 -8.77
CA ALA A 29 7.88 -14.95 -8.67
C ALA A 29 7.47 -15.60 -10.02
N LYS A 30 6.63 -14.92 -10.81
CA LYS A 30 6.23 -15.36 -12.16
C LYS A 30 7.39 -15.36 -13.17
N LEU A 31 8.36 -14.45 -13.05
CA LEU A 31 9.53 -14.43 -13.93
C LEU A 31 10.43 -15.66 -13.76
N PHE A 32 10.31 -16.38 -12.63
CA PHE A 32 11.07 -17.60 -12.36
C PHE A 32 10.29 -18.87 -12.72
N GLU A 33 9.15 -18.78 -13.40
CA GLU A 33 8.28 -19.92 -13.72
C GLU A 33 8.97 -21.01 -14.55
N ASP A 34 9.75 -20.61 -15.54
CA ASP A 34 10.51 -21.50 -16.43
C ASP A 34 12.01 -21.50 -16.11
N SER A 35 12.41 -21.05 -14.92
CA SER A 35 13.81 -20.96 -14.52
C SER A 35 14.25 -22.17 -13.68
N ASP A 36 15.54 -22.53 -13.77
CA ASP A 36 16.15 -23.52 -12.88
C ASP A 36 16.17 -23.07 -11.40
N ASN A 37 15.83 -21.81 -11.11
CA ASN A 37 15.83 -21.20 -9.79
C ASN A 37 14.51 -21.44 -9.02
N VAL A 38 14.00 -22.67 -9.05
CA VAL A 38 12.74 -23.07 -8.40
C VAL A 38 12.71 -22.69 -6.92
N GLN A 39 13.85 -22.80 -6.22
CA GLN A 39 13.95 -22.45 -4.79
C GLN A 39 13.67 -20.97 -4.51
N VAL A 40 14.06 -20.07 -5.43
CA VAL A 40 13.80 -18.64 -5.31
C VAL A 40 12.31 -18.35 -5.48
N LYS A 41 11.68 -18.92 -6.52
CA LYS A 41 10.21 -18.82 -6.73
C LYS A 41 9.43 -19.27 -5.48
N GLU A 42 9.81 -20.41 -4.90
CA GLU A 42 9.15 -20.94 -3.72
C GLU A 42 9.37 -20.07 -2.47
N ALA A 43 10.55 -19.46 -2.31
CA ALA A 43 10.79 -18.50 -1.23
C ALA A 43 9.92 -17.24 -1.38
N LEU A 44 9.79 -16.71 -2.60
CA LEU A 44 8.93 -15.55 -2.88
C LEU A 44 7.44 -15.86 -2.62
N LYS A 45 6.96 -17.04 -3.03
CA LYS A 45 5.60 -17.49 -2.72
C LYS A 45 5.33 -17.62 -1.22
N LYS A 46 6.31 -18.12 -0.45
CA LYS A 46 6.21 -18.16 1.01
C LYS A 46 6.16 -16.76 1.61
N ALA A 47 6.92 -15.80 1.07
CA ALA A 47 6.87 -14.40 1.50
C ALA A 47 5.51 -13.75 1.22
N ILE A 48 4.88 -14.05 0.08
CA ILE A 48 3.50 -13.62 -0.22
C ILE A 48 2.54 -14.16 0.85
N SER A 49 2.56 -15.47 1.09
CA SER A 49 1.67 -16.10 2.06
C SER A 49 1.85 -15.55 3.48
N ALA A 50 3.10 -15.29 3.90
CA ALA A 50 3.38 -14.66 5.18
C ALA A 50 2.81 -13.23 5.25
N THR A 51 3.00 -12.44 4.20
CA THR A 51 2.48 -11.06 4.12
C THR A 51 0.95 -11.02 4.12
N GLU A 52 0.28 -11.97 3.47
CA GLU A 52 -1.18 -12.12 3.53
C GLU A 52 -1.65 -12.41 4.97
N GLN A 53 -0.94 -13.27 5.70
CA GLN A 53 -1.25 -13.55 7.10
C GLN A 53 -1.05 -12.32 7.99
N VAL A 54 0.02 -11.55 7.78
CA VAL A 54 0.22 -10.26 8.46
C VAL A 54 -0.94 -9.32 8.17
N THR A 55 -1.33 -9.20 6.89
CA THR A 55 -2.45 -8.35 6.47
C THR A 55 -3.76 -8.74 7.15
N LYS A 56 -4.06 -10.04 7.26
CA LYS A 56 -5.25 -10.53 7.99
C LYS A 56 -5.21 -10.17 9.48
N LYS A 57 -4.04 -10.27 10.12
CA LYS A 57 -3.86 -9.89 11.53
C LYS A 57 -3.99 -8.39 11.74
N LEU A 58 -3.48 -7.57 10.82
CA LEU A 58 -3.64 -6.12 10.85
C LEU A 58 -5.11 -5.71 10.65
N GLN A 59 -5.83 -6.38 9.75
CA GLN A 59 -7.27 -6.16 9.58
C GLN A 59 -8.01 -6.48 10.88
N HIS A 60 -7.73 -7.62 11.51
CA HIS A 60 -8.32 -7.95 12.80
C HIS A 60 -8.01 -6.92 13.90
N ALA A 61 -6.78 -6.40 13.94
CA ALA A 61 -6.41 -5.31 14.86
C ALA A 61 -7.19 -4.02 14.57
N LEU A 62 -7.46 -3.72 13.30
CA LEU A 62 -8.28 -2.57 12.91
C LEU A 62 -9.73 -2.74 13.36
N ASP A 63 -10.28 -3.94 13.21
CA ASP A 63 -11.65 -4.26 13.65
C ASP A 63 -11.76 -4.11 15.18
N LEU A 64 -10.78 -4.62 15.94
CA LEU A 64 -10.70 -4.45 17.39
C LEU A 64 -10.53 -2.98 17.81
N ALA A 65 -9.87 -2.17 16.98
CA ALA A 65 -9.70 -0.74 17.21
C ALA A 65 -10.97 0.09 16.88
N GLY A 66 -12.04 -0.55 16.38
CA GLY A 66 -13.29 0.12 16.01
C GLY A 66 -13.35 0.56 14.54
N GLY A 67 -12.59 -0.09 13.66
CA GLY A 67 -12.56 0.18 12.23
C GLY A 67 -11.76 1.42 11.84
N PRO A 68 -11.65 1.75 10.55
CA PRO A 68 -10.99 2.98 10.10
C PRO A 68 -11.72 4.21 10.68
N ILE A 69 -10.99 5.31 10.81
CA ILE A 69 -11.63 6.61 11.01
C ILE A 69 -12.08 7.08 9.63
N GLU A 70 -13.39 7.27 9.45
CA GLU A 70 -13.88 7.99 8.28
C GLU A 70 -13.25 9.39 8.32
N SER A 71 -12.42 9.70 7.34
CA SER A 71 -11.94 11.06 7.13
C SER A 71 -13.18 11.90 6.81
N HIS A 72 -13.75 12.53 7.83
CA HIS A 72 -14.56 13.73 7.63
C HIS A 72 -13.62 14.80 7.08
N GLU A 73 -13.40 14.78 5.77
CA GLU A 73 -12.84 15.92 5.04
C GLU A 73 -13.81 17.10 5.25
N PRO A 74 -13.44 18.15 6.00
CA PRO A 74 -14.20 19.37 5.97
C PRO A 74 -13.79 20.08 4.68
N TYR A 75 -14.64 20.01 3.65
CA TYR A 75 -14.71 20.96 2.54
C TYR A 75 -13.38 21.50 1.95
N GLY A 76 -12.97 20.93 0.82
CA GLY A 76 -12.32 21.63 -0.31
C GLY A 76 -11.28 22.72 -0.02
N HIS A 77 -10.00 22.35 -0.07
CA HIS A 77 -8.93 23.31 -0.36
C HIS A 77 -8.44 23.14 -1.80
N HIS A 78 -9.02 23.95 -2.69
CA HIS A 78 -8.48 24.21 -4.01
C HIS A 78 -7.11 24.89 -3.89
N HIS A 79 -6.03 24.14 -4.11
CA HIS A 79 -4.75 24.74 -4.49
C HIS A 79 -4.83 25.16 -5.95
N GLY A 80 -5.24 26.41 -6.20
CA GLY A 80 -5.04 27.07 -7.49
C GLY A 80 -3.55 27.26 -7.74
N HIS A 81 -2.90 26.29 -8.37
CA HIS A 81 -1.57 26.48 -8.92
C HIS A 81 -1.71 27.24 -10.24
N GLY A 82 -1.53 28.56 -10.19
CA GLY A 82 -1.36 29.38 -11.38
C GLY A 82 -0.06 29.02 -12.07
N HIS A 83 -0.12 28.10 -13.03
CA HIS A 83 0.98 27.86 -13.95
C HIS A 83 1.01 29.00 -14.98
N THR A 84 1.92 29.95 -14.78
CA THR A 84 2.35 30.86 -15.84
C THR A 84 3.09 30.06 -16.91
N HIS A 85 2.49 29.93 -18.10
CA HIS A 85 3.17 29.43 -19.29
C HIS A 85 4.35 30.35 -19.63
N HIS A 86 5.56 29.81 -19.63
CA HIS A 86 6.70 30.43 -20.31
C HIS A 86 6.76 29.91 -21.75
N GLU A 87 6.44 30.77 -22.72
CA GLU A 87 6.71 30.51 -24.13
C GLU A 87 8.22 30.39 -24.35
N HIS A 88 8.67 29.28 -24.93
CA HIS A 88 10.02 29.17 -25.48
C HIS A 88 10.02 29.82 -26.86
N GLY A 89 10.82 30.88 -26.99
CA GLY A 89 11.19 31.50 -28.25
C GLY A 89 11.94 30.52 -29.15
N LYS A 90 11.66 30.68 -30.44
CA LYS A 90 12.15 29.89 -31.57
C LYS A 90 13.61 30.23 -31.88
N ASP A 91 14.37 29.20 -32.25
CA ASP A 91 15.48 29.31 -33.21
C ASP A 91 15.03 28.67 -34.54
#